data_AF-A0A950H6T9-F1
#
_entry.id   AF-A0A950H6T9-F1
#
_cell.length_a   1.000
_cell.length_b   1.000
_cell.length_c   1.000
_cell.angle_alpha   90.00
_cell.angle_beta   90.00
_cell.angle_gamma   90.00
#
_symmetry.space_group_name_H-M   'P 1'
#
loop_
_entity.id
_entity.type
_entity.pdbx_description
1 polymer ?
#
loop_
_entity_poly.entity_id
_entity_poly.type
_entity_poly.pdbx_seq_one_letter_code
_entity_poly.pdbx_strand_id
1 'polypeptide(L)'
;TIQSIQTTLTQAEAPNANIVALNTTLAGLSGELTDAINGASFDGINLLNGSTATSNFVSGFNATSTGGTLTTISLTATNLYNSAAASGILTQSTGTTALAGTYDLSNLGAGGNAVSTANAADMLSATMGSLTSIQNYASTIGTTLDRVNNAINLNTSLSTNYQDGVAGLVDANMNTASTQLQALQTQEQLGIQALSIANQNSQMILKLFNG
;
A
#
# COMPACT_ATOMS: atom_id res chain seq x y z
N THR A 1 -23.56 12.88 -3.40
CA THR A 1 -23.22 14.29 -3.07
C THR A 1 -22.73 15.07 -4.29
N ILE A 2 -21.58 14.78 -4.92
CA ILE A 2 -21.10 15.56 -6.10
C ILE A 2 -22.08 15.51 -7.29
N GLN A 3 -22.64 14.34 -7.61
CA GLN A 3 -23.65 14.24 -8.68
C GLN A 3 -24.91 15.07 -8.36
N SER A 4 -25.30 15.13 -7.09
CA SER A 4 -26.42 15.95 -6.62
C SER A 4 -26.12 17.44 -6.76
N ILE A 5 -24.89 17.86 -6.44
CA ILE A 5 -24.39 19.22 -6.67
C ILE A 5 -24.52 19.58 -8.16
N GLN A 6 -24.08 18.69 -9.06
CA GLN A 6 -24.22 18.90 -10.52
C GLN A 6 -25.69 19.08 -10.93
N THR A 7 -26.59 18.22 -10.45
CA THR A 7 -28.03 18.33 -10.76
C THR A 7 -28.62 19.63 -10.22
N THR A 8 -28.23 20.08 -9.02
CA THR A 8 -28.68 21.35 -8.44
C THR A 8 -28.13 22.55 -9.19
N LEU A 9 -26.88 22.49 -9.68
CA LEU A 9 -26.29 23.53 -10.53
C LEU A 9 -26.97 23.62 -11.90
N THR A 10 -27.28 22.49 -12.54
CA THR A 10 -28.06 22.48 -13.79
C THR A 10 -29.45 23.06 -13.60
N GLN A 11 -30.09 22.83 -12.43
CA GLN A 11 -31.36 23.48 -12.10
C GLN A 11 -31.20 25.00 -11.94
N ALA A 12 -30.05 25.47 -11.43
CA ALA A 12 -29.77 26.89 -11.25
C ALA A 12 -29.54 27.64 -12.58
N GLU A 13 -29.25 26.95 -13.69
CA GLU A 13 -29.17 27.56 -15.03
C GLU A 13 -30.55 27.97 -15.58
N ALA A 14 -31.64 27.42 -15.06
CA ALA A 14 -32.98 27.75 -15.54
C ALA A 14 -33.38 29.20 -15.17
N PRO A 15 -33.97 29.98 -16.09
CA PRO A 15 -34.26 31.40 -15.87
C PRO A 15 -35.27 31.68 -14.75
N ASN A 16 -36.12 30.70 -14.41
CA ASN A 16 -37.12 30.79 -13.33
C ASN A 16 -36.72 30.00 -12.08
N ALA A 17 -35.44 29.62 -11.94
CA ALA A 17 -34.97 28.84 -10.80
C ALA A 17 -35.07 29.62 -9.49
N ASN A 18 -35.47 28.95 -8.41
CA ASN A 18 -35.41 29.51 -7.07
C ASN A 18 -33.98 29.44 -6.52
N ILE A 19 -33.15 30.39 -6.94
CA ILE A 19 -31.72 30.46 -6.60
C ILE A 19 -31.46 30.47 -5.08
N VAL A 20 -32.34 31.08 -4.28
CA VAL A 20 -32.20 31.11 -2.81
C VAL A 20 -32.33 29.70 -2.20
N ALA A 21 -33.35 28.96 -2.62
CA ALA A 21 -33.54 27.58 -2.18
C ALA A 21 -32.41 26.66 -2.69
N LEU A 22 -31.97 26.84 -3.94
CA LEU A 22 -30.87 26.04 -4.51
C LEU A 22 -29.53 26.31 -3.80
N ASN A 23 -29.22 27.56 -3.46
CA ASN A 23 -28.03 27.89 -2.66
C ASN A 23 -28.08 27.25 -1.27
N THR A 24 -29.25 27.20 -0.63
CA THR A 24 -29.42 26.52 0.66
C THR A 24 -29.15 25.01 0.53
N THR A 25 -29.67 24.38 -0.51
CA THR A 25 -29.41 22.96 -0.81
C THR A 25 -27.93 22.71 -1.10
N LEU A 26 -27.29 23.56 -1.90
CA LEU A 26 -25.87 23.44 -2.23
C LEU A 26 -24.98 23.59 -0.99
N ALA A 27 -25.27 24.53 -0.10
CA ALA A 27 -24.56 24.68 1.16
C ALA A 27 -24.67 23.41 2.03
N GLY A 28 -25.85 22.79 2.08
CA GLY A 28 -26.04 21.51 2.75
C GLY A 28 -25.21 20.38 2.13
N LEU A 29 -25.22 20.26 0.80
CA LEU A 29 -24.45 19.24 0.07
C LEU A 29 -22.93 19.45 0.19
N SER A 30 -22.47 20.69 0.17
CA SER A 30 -21.06 21.05 0.41
C SER A 30 -20.63 20.74 1.85
N GLY A 31 -21.51 20.94 2.83
CA GLY A 31 -21.30 20.50 4.21
C GLY A 31 -21.17 18.98 4.32
N GLU A 32 -22.11 18.23 3.73
CA GLU A 32 -22.06 16.76 3.70
C GLU A 32 -20.76 16.23 3.06
N LEU A 33 -20.31 16.85 1.96
CA LEU A 33 -19.04 16.50 1.31
C LEU A 33 -17.84 16.74 2.24
N THR A 34 -17.83 17.88 2.92
CA THR A 34 -16.78 18.26 3.88
C THR A 34 -16.74 17.31 5.07
N ASP A 35 -17.90 16.95 5.62
CA ASP A 35 -18.05 16.00 6.72
C ASP A 35 -17.57 14.60 6.32
N ALA A 36 -17.94 14.13 5.12
CA ALA A 36 -17.47 12.85 4.60
C ALA A 36 -15.94 12.80 4.45
N ILE A 37 -15.33 13.90 3.99
CA ILE A 37 -13.86 14.00 3.85
C ILE A 37 -13.19 13.98 5.22
N ASN A 38 -13.74 14.68 6.22
CA ASN A 38 -13.20 14.68 7.58
C ASN A 38 -13.36 13.32 8.27
N GLY A 39 -14.49 12.64 8.05
CA GLY A 39 -14.78 11.32 8.60
C GLY A 39 -13.94 10.20 7.99
N ALA A 40 -13.29 10.40 6.85
CA ALA A 40 -12.46 9.40 6.16
C ALA A 40 -11.09 9.15 6.82
N SER A 41 -11.00 9.22 8.15
CA SER A 41 -9.78 8.92 8.90
C SER A 41 -9.66 7.43 9.22
N PHE A 42 -8.46 6.88 9.06
CA PHE A 42 -8.10 5.54 9.54
C PHE A 42 -6.91 5.66 10.49
N ASP A 43 -7.04 5.13 11.70
CA ASP A 43 -6.00 5.19 12.74
C ASP A 43 -5.46 6.61 13.00
N GLY A 44 -6.37 7.61 12.97
CA GLY A 44 -6.03 9.03 13.13
C GLY A 44 -5.37 9.68 11.91
N ILE A 45 -5.11 8.93 10.83
CA ILE A 45 -4.55 9.46 9.58
C ILE A 45 -5.69 9.76 8.61
N ASN A 46 -5.70 10.98 8.07
CA ASN A 46 -6.60 11.37 6.98
C ASN A 46 -5.78 11.83 5.77
N LEU A 47 -5.97 11.16 4.63
CA LEU A 47 -5.24 11.42 3.38
C LEU A 47 -5.99 12.36 2.43
N LEU A 48 -7.14 12.90 2.85
CA LEU A 48 -8.07 13.66 2.03
C LEU A 48 -8.22 15.12 2.50
N ASN A 49 -8.06 15.40 3.80
CA ASN A 49 -8.23 16.73 4.38
C ASN A 49 -6.93 17.55 4.46
N GLY A 50 -5.81 16.98 4.01
CA GLY A 50 -4.50 17.61 4.02
C GLY A 50 -3.78 17.68 5.36
N SER A 51 -4.25 16.97 6.37
CA SER A 51 -3.51 16.76 7.61
C SER A 51 -2.23 15.95 7.42
N THR A 52 -2.17 15.13 6.37
CA THR A 52 -1.04 14.25 6.06
C THR A 52 -0.59 14.51 4.64
N ALA A 53 0.71 14.75 4.42
CA ALA A 53 1.26 14.98 3.08
C ALA A 53 1.63 13.68 2.36
N THR A 54 2.16 12.69 3.08
CA THR A 54 2.60 11.41 2.53
C THR A 54 2.30 10.28 3.50
N SER A 55 1.93 9.12 2.95
CA SER A 55 1.84 7.86 3.69
C SER A 55 2.80 6.85 3.08
N ASN A 56 3.62 6.21 3.91
CA ASN A 56 4.64 5.27 3.48
C ASN A 56 4.28 3.86 3.94
N PHE A 57 4.18 2.94 2.99
CA PHE A 57 3.97 1.52 3.24
C PHE A 57 5.29 0.78 3.10
N VAL A 58 5.69 0.03 4.12
CA VAL A 58 6.92 -0.77 4.07
C VAL A 58 6.70 -1.96 3.13
N SER A 59 7.47 -2.02 2.05
CA SER A 59 7.39 -3.09 1.05
C SER A 59 8.53 -4.10 1.14
N GLY A 60 9.59 -3.79 1.88
CA GLY A 60 10.70 -4.72 2.07
C GLY A 60 11.78 -4.18 2.99
N PHE A 61 12.70 -5.05 3.38
CA PHE A 61 13.87 -4.72 4.17
C PHE A 61 15.13 -5.17 3.41
N ASN A 62 16.00 -4.23 3.11
CA ASN A 62 17.29 -4.49 2.50
C ASN A 62 18.36 -4.55 3.59
N ALA A 63 18.74 -5.76 4.00
CA ALA A 63 19.77 -5.96 5.00
C ALA A 63 21.16 -5.60 4.46
N THR A 64 21.86 -4.69 5.15
CA THR A 64 23.28 -4.41 4.90
C THR A 64 24.11 -4.77 6.13
N SER A 65 25.44 -4.89 5.97
CA SER A 65 26.36 -5.21 7.06
C SER A 65 26.37 -4.19 8.22
N THR A 66 25.71 -3.04 8.07
CA THR A 66 25.70 -1.92 9.03
C THR A 66 24.31 -1.64 9.61
N GLY A 67 23.32 -2.49 9.34
CA GLY A 67 21.91 -2.22 9.62
C GLY A 67 21.18 -1.84 8.32
N GLY A 68 20.13 -2.58 7.99
CA GLY A 68 19.45 -2.47 6.70
C GLY A 68 18.58 -1.22 6.53
N THR A 69 18.15 -0.97 5.30
CA THR A 69 17.18 0.08 4.96
C THR A 69 15.82 -0.51 4.62
N LEU A 70 14.75 0.20 4.99
CA LEU A 70 13.40 -0.18 4.60
C LEU A 70 13.12 0.38 3.20
N THR A 71 12.65 -0.48 2.30
CA THR A 71 12.07 -0.06 1.04
C THR A 71 10.60 0.26 1.29
N THR A 72 10.16 1.43 0.85
CA THR A 72 8.78 1.89 1.05
C THR A 72 8.09 2.23 -0.26
N ILE A 73 6.80 1.93 -0.34
CA ILE A 73 5.88 2.46 -1.34
C ILE A 73 5.23 3.70 -0.74
N SER A 74 5.53 4.86 -1.29
CA SER A 74 4.96 6.14 -0.86
C SER A 74 3.69 6.48 -1.64
N LEU A 75 2.64 6.88 -0.92
CA LEU A 75 1.47 7.56 -1.45
C LEU A 75 1.55 9.04 -1.09
N THR A 76 1.59 9.91 -2.10
CA THR A 76 1.42 11.34 -1.89
C THR A 76 -0.06 11.63 -1.72
N ALA A 77 -0.43 12.15 -0.54
CA ALA A 77 -1.80 12.52 -0.26
C ALA A 77 -2.19 13.78 -1.05
N THR A 78 -3.42 13.81 -1.52
CA THR A 78 -3.99 14.98 -2.21
C THR A 78 -5.06 15.60 -1.35
N ASN A 79 -4.94 16.91 -1.12
CA ASN A 79 -5.91 17.66 -0.34
C ASN A 79 -7.16 17.86 -1.19
N LEU A 80 -8.29 17.33 -0.75
CA LEU A 80 -9.58 17.56 -1.41
C LEU A 80 -10.04 18.99 -1.17
N TYR A 81 -10.02 19.46 0.07
CA TYR A 81 -10.19 20.87 0.40
C TYR A 81 -9.24 21.26 1.53
N ASN A 82 -8.88 22.53 1.63
CA ASN A 82 -8.05 23.05 2.72
C ASN A 82 -8.76 24.25 3.36
N SER A 83 -9.14 24.10 4.63
CA SER A 83 -9.87 25.11 5.41
C SER A 83 -9.10 26.44 5.55
N ALA A 84 -7.78 26.46 5.38
CA ALA A 84 -6.93 27.63 5.56
C ALA A 84 -6.50 28.33 4.25
N ALA A 85 -6.62 27.70 3.07
CA ALA A 85 -5.98 28.22 1.85
C ALA A 85 -6.64 27.90 0.49
N ALA A 86 -7.90 27.44 0.42
CA ALA A 86 -8.65 27.30 -0.85
C ALA A 86 -7.84 26.69 -2.02
N SER A 87 -7.00 25.68 -1.73
CA SER A 87 -6.03 25.12 -2.69
C SER A 87 -6.12 23.59 -2.78
N GLY A 88 -7.30 23.03 -2.48
CA GLY A 88 -7.58 21.61 -2.68
C GLY A 88 -8.13 21.34 -4.07
N ILE A 89 -8.18 20.07 -4.49
CA ILE A 89 -8.73 19.69 -5.80
C ILE A 89 -10.24 19.95 -5.96
N LEU A 90 -10.94 20.27 -4.86
CA LEU A 90 -12.32 20.76 -4.85
C LEU A 90 -12.44 22.26 -5.21
N THR A 91 -11.32 22.97 -5.26
CA THR A 91 -11.26 24.38 -5.64
C THR A 91 -10.76 24.50 -7.08
N GLN A 92 -11.61 24.97 -7.98
CA GLN A 92 -11.29 25.09 -9.40
C GLN A 92 -11.47 26.52 -9.88
N SER A 93 -10.50 27.02 -10.65
CA SER A 93 -10.63 28.30 -11.35
C SER A 93 -11.26 28.06 -12.71
N THR A 94 -12.33 28.80 -13.04
CA THR A 94 -12.82 28.90 -14.41
C THR A 94 -12.32 30.20 -15.04
N GLY A 95 -12.11 30.21 -16.35
CA GLY A 95 -11.47 31.31 -17.08
C GLY A 95 -12.37 32.00 -18.12
N THR A 96 -11.95 33.23 -18.46
CA THR A 96 -12.32 34.19 -19.53
C THR A 96 -13.73 34.81 -19.59
N THR A 97 -14.71 34.36 -18.82
CA THR A 97 -16.01 35.07 -18.70
C THR A 97 -15.91 36.25 -17.71
N ALA A 98 -16.86 37.20 -17.79
CA ALA A 98 -16.95 38.31 -16.82
C ALA A 98 -17.24 37.85 -15.37
N LEU A 99 -17.53 36.55 -15.19
CA LEU A 99 -17.80 35.86 -13.92
C LEU A 99 -16.73 34.80 -13.62
N ALA A 100 -15.60 34.83 -14.34
CA ALA A 100 -14.46 33.96 -14.07
C ALA A 100 -13.99 34.15 -12.62
N GLY A 101 -13.94 33.04 -11.90
CA GLY A 101 -13.68 33.03 -10.47
C GLY A 101 -13.17 31.68 -10.01
N THR A 102 -12.71 31.66 -8.77
CA THR A 102 -12.36 30.44 -8.07
C THR A 102 -13.61 29.91 -7.37
N TYR A 103 -14.05 28.71 -7.74
CA TYR A 103 -15.20 28.04 -7.15
C TYR A 103 -14.75 26.88 -6.28
N ASP A 104 -15.28 26.83 -5.06
CA ASP A 104 -14.94 25.80 -4.08
C ASP A 104 -16.15 24.91 -3.76
N LEU A 105 -16.07 23.63 -4.13
CA LEU A 105 -17.11 22.64 -3.87
C LEU A 105 -17.36 22.38 -2.38
N SER A 106 -16.40 22.68 -1.50
CA SER A 106 -16.56 22.53 -0.05
C SER A 106 -17.39 23.66 0.58
N ASN A 107 -17.71 24.73 -0.15
CA ASN A 107 -18.40 25.90 0.38
C ASN A 107 -19.38 26.53 -0.63
N LEU A 108 -20.05 25.73 -1.47
CA LEU A 108 -21.01 26.26 -2.45
C LEU A 108 -22.25 26.83 -1.77
N GLY A 109 -22.86 27.84 -2.39
CA GLY A 109 -24.11 28.42 -1.90
C GLY A 109 -23.97 29.34 -0.68
N ALA A 110 -22.74 29.57 -0.22
CA ALA A 110 -22.42 30.50 0.87
C ALA A 110 -21.21 31.39 0.53
N GLY A 111 -21.15 32.57 1.17
CA GLY A 111 -20.04 33.52 1.00
C GLY A 111 -19.82 33.95 -0.46
N GLY A 112 -18.55 34.03 -0.88
CA GLY A 112 -18.15 34.37 -2.25
C GLY A 112 -18.46 33.30 -3.32
N ASN A 113 -19.08 32.18 -2.94
CA ASN A 113 -19.42 31.06 -3.82
C ASN A 113 -20.94 30.90 -3.99
N ALA A 114 -21.70 31.99 -3.88
CA ALA A 114 -23.13 31.98 -4.12
C ALA A 114 -23.44 31.71 -5.61
N VAL A 115 -24.37 30.79 -5.87
CA VAL A 115 -24.84 30.48 -7.22
C VAL A 115 -25.87 31.50 -7.64
N SER A 116 -25.85 31.80 -8.93
CA SER A 116 -26.82 32.60 -9.68
C SER A 116 -27.01 31.97 -11.05
N THR A 117 -28.06 32.36 -11.75
CA THR A 117 -28.28 31.93 -13.15
C THR A 117 -27.10 32.32 -14.07
N ALA A 118 -26.37 33.38 -13.73
CA ALA A 118 -25.28 33.89 -14.55
C ALA A 118 -23.97 33.08 -14.39
N ASN A 119 -23.72 32.47 -13.22
CA ASN A 119 -22.49 31.73 -12.93
C ASN A 119 -22.69 30.20 -12.81
N ALA A 120 -23.93 29.71 -12.85
CA ALA A 120 -24.25 28.30 -12.68
C ALA A 120 -23.51 27.37 -13.67
N ALA A 121 -23.38 27.78 -14.93
CA ALA A 121 -22.65 27.04 -15.96
C ALA A 121 -21.14 26.94 -15.66
N ASP A 122 -20.54 28.04 -15.21
CA ASP A 122 -19.12 28.07 -14.81
C ASP A 122 -18.90 27.19 -13.56
N MET A 123 -19.78 27.28 -12.57
CA MET A 123 -19.74 26.44 -11.37
C MET A 123 -19.94 24.95 -11.67
N LEU A 124 -20.77 24.62 -12.65
CA LEU A 124 -20.94 23.25 -13.12
C LEU A 124 -19.65 22.74 -13.77
N SER A 125 -19.00 23.55 -14.61
CA SER A 125 -17.70 23.23 -15.20
C SER A 125 -16.62 23.01 -14.14
N ALA A 126 -16.55 23.90 -13.13
CA ALA A 126 -15.67 23.74 -11.97
C ALA A 126 -15.93 22.42 -11.23
N THR A 127 -17.21 22.09 -10.98
CA THR A 127 -17.62 20.83 -10.32
C THR A 127 -17.17 19.60 -11.12
N MET A 128 -17.28 19.63 -12.45
CA MET A 128 -16.79 18.55 -13.31
C MET A 128 -15.26 18.43 -13.25
N GLY A 129 -14.53 19.54 -13.25
CA GLY A 129 -13.06 19.55 -13.10
C GLY A 129 -12.59 18.97 -11.76
N SER A 130 -13.28 19.30 -10.67
CA SER A 130 -13.02 18.70 -9.36
C SER A 130 -13.31 17.20 -9.34
N LEU A 131 -14.41 16.76 -9.97
CA LEU A 131 -14.73 15.34 -10.09
C LEU A 131 -13.64 14.58 -10.84
N THR A 132 -13.15 15.11 -11.96
CA THR A 132 -12.03 14.53 -12.70
C THR A 132 -10.77 14.45 -11.85
N SER A 133 -10.47 15.49 -11.07
CA SER A 133 -9.31 15.50 -10.17
C SER A 133 -9.44 14.44 -9.05
N ILE A 134 -10.64 14.25 -8.50
CA ILE A 134 -10.92 13.17 -7.54
C ILE A 134 -10.72 11.80 -8.19
N GLN A 135 -11.20 11.59 -9.42
CA GLN A 135 -11.02 10.33 -10.14
C GLN A 135 -9.54 10.02 -10.39
N ASN A 136 -8.74 11.02 -10.76
CA ASN A 136 -7.30 10.88 -10.95
C ASN A 136 -6.60 10.49 -9.64
N TYR A 137 -6.98 11.11 -8.52
CA TYR A 137 -6.43 10.75 -7.22
C TYR A 137 -6.87 9.36 -6.76
N ALA A 138 -8.13 8.98 -6.97
CA ALA A 138 -8.62 7.63 -6.71
C ALA A 138 -7.87 6.57 -7.54
N SER A 139 -7.55 6.87 -8.80
CA SER A 139 -6.70 6.02 -9.64
C SER A 139 -5.27 5.89 -9.08
N THR A 140 -4.70 6.99 -8.57
CA THR A 140 -3.38 6.97 -7.90
C THR A 140 -3.39 6.11 -6.64
N ILE A 141 -4.46 6.17 -5.85
CA ILE A 141 -4.66 5.29 -4.69
C ILE A 141 -4.76 3.83 -5.14
N GLY A 142 -5.56 3.54 -6.17
CA GLY A 142 -5.74 2.18 -6.71
C GLY A 142 -4.44 1.57 -7.22
N THR A 143 -3.67 2.30 -8.02
CA THR A 143 -2.35 1.83 -8.49
C THR A 143 -1.36 1.62 -7.35
N THR A 144 -1.43 2.44 -6.30
CA THR A 144 -0.61 2.25 -5.09
C THR A 144 -1.02 1.01 -4.32
N LEU A 145 -2.33 0.75 -4.17
CA LEU A 145 -2.87 -0.47 -3.57
C LEU A 145 -2.39 -1.72 -4.31
N ASP A 146 -2.44 -1.71 -5.64
CA ASP A 146 -1.94 -2.81 -6.46
C ASP A 146 -0.44 -3.04 -6.25
N ARG A 147 0.36 -1.97 -6.17
CA ARG A 147 1.79 -2.06 -5.86
C ARG A 147 2.05 -2.68 -4.48
N VAL A 148 1.26 -2.30 -3.47
CA VAL A 148 1.35 -2.85 -2.11
C VAL A 148 0.97 -4.34 -2.12
N ASN A 149 -0.13 -4.72 -2.77
CA ASN A 149 -0.54 -6.12 -2.88
C ASN A 149 0.51 -6.98 -3.60
N ASN A 150 1.10 -6.46 -4.67
CA ASN A 150 2.18 -7.14 -5.39
C ASN A 150 3.42 -7.33 -4.50
N ALA A 151 3.78 -6.33 -3.68
CA ALA A 151 4.87 -6.46 -2.73
C ALA A 151 4.58 -7.51 -1.65
N ILE A 152 3.35 -7.59 -1.14
CA ILE A 152 2.91 -8.62 -0.18
C ILE A 152 3.06 -10.02 -0.80
N ASN A 153 2.62 -10.20 -2.05
CA ASN A 153 2.70 -11.49 -2.73
C ASN A 153 4.15 -11.90 -3.01
N LEU A 154 4.99 -10.96 -3.44
CA LEU A 154 6.42 -11.20 -3.63
C LEU A 154 7.10 -11.64 -2.33
N ASN A 155 6.87 -10.90 -1.23
CA ASN A 155 7.46 -11.22 0.06
C ASN A 155 6.99 -12.58 0.61
N THR A 156 5.71 -12.89 0.44
CA THR A 156 5.17 -14.21 0.80
C THR A 156 5.88 -15.31 0.01
N SER A 157 6.03 -15.13 -1.30
CA SER A 157 6.71 -16.11 -2.17
C SER A 157 8.19 -16.27 -1.82
N LEU A 158 8.89 -15.17 -1.55
CA LEU A 158 10.28 -15.19 -1.09
C LEU A 158 10.42 -15.92 0.25
N SER A 159 9.51 -15.66 1.21
CA SER A 159 9.51 -16.32 2.50
C SER A 159 9.34 -17.84 2.36
N THR A 160 8.41 -18.30 1.52
CA THR A 160 8.21 -19.73 1.24
C THR A 160 9.45 -20.33 0.58
N ASN A 161 9.98 -19.70 -0.46
CA ASN A 161 11.18 -20.19 -1.16
C ASN A 161 12.41 -20.26 -0.24
N TYR A 162 12.57 -19.30 0.68
CA TYR A 162 13.64 -19.36 1.68
C TYR A 162 13.44 -20.51 2.66
N GLN A 163 12.21 -20.75 3.11
CA GLN A 163 11.90 -21.87 4.01
C GLN A 163 12.20 -23.21 3.34
N ASP A 164 11.78 -23.39 2.09
CA ASP A 164 12.04 -24.61 1.32
C ASP A 164 13.53 -24.77 1.00
N GLY A 165 14.20 -23.69 0.61
CA GLY A 165 15.65 -23.70 0.34
C GLY A 165 16.47 -24.05 1.57
N VAL A 166 16.13 -23.49 2.74
CA VAL A 166 16.78 -23.84 4.01
C VAL A 166 16.50 -25.29 4.39
N ALA A 167 15.25 -25.76 4.25
CA ALA A 167 14.91 -27.16 4.49
C ALA A 167 15.73 -28.11 3.60
N GLY A 168 15.86 -27.80 2.31
CA GLY A 168 16.68 -28.57 1.37
C GLY A 168 18.17 -28.60 1.74
N LEU A 169 18.73 -27.48 2.22
CA LEU A 169 20.11 -27.44 2.71
C LEU A 169 20.30 -28.28 3.99
N VAL A 170 19.32 -28.27 4.89
CA VAL A 170 19.34 -29.10 6.11
C VAL A 170 19.22 -30.58 5.74
N ASP A 171 18.34 -30.95 4.83
CA ASP A 171 18.17 -32.33 4.37
C ASP A 171 19.43 -32.86 3.66
N ALA A 172 20.05 -32.03 2.79
CA ALA A 172 21.30 -32.38 2.14
C ALA A 172 22.45 -32.58 3.15
N ASN A 173 22.52 -31.72 4.17
CA ASN A 173 23.48 -31.85 5.25
C ASN A 173 23.26 -33.14 6.05
N MET A 174 22.01 -33.44 6.42
CA MET A 174 21.63 -34.64 7.15
C MET A 174 21.95 -35.93 6.36
N ASN A 175 21.71 -35.94 5.05
CA ASN A 175 22.06 -37.08 4.19
C ASN A 175 23.60 -37.30 4.15
N THR A 176 24.37 -36.22 4.01
CA THR A 176 25.84 -36.28 4.05
C THR A 176 26.32 -36.81 5.41
N ALA A 177 25.78 -36.30 6.51
CA ALA A 177 26.09 -36.76 7.86
C ALA A 177 25.73 -38.24 8.07
N SER A 178 24.57 -38.69 7.58
CA SER A 178 24.15 -40.09 7.64
C SER A 178 25.07 -41.02 6.85
N THR A 179 25.49 -40.59 5.65
CA THR A 179 26.44 -41.36 4.82
C THR A 179 27.81 -41.46 5.49
N GLN A 180 28.28 -40.36 6.08
CA GLN A 180 29.54 -40.34 6.82
C GLN A 180 29.48 -41.23 8.06
N LEU A 181 28.36 -41.22 8.79
CA LEU A 181 28.14 -42.10 9.94
C LEU A 181 28.15 -43.58 9.51
N GLN A 182 27.49 -43.94 8.40
CA GLN A 182 27.49 -45.30 7.87
C GLN A 182 28.90 -45.77 7.46
N ALA A 183 29.68 -44.87 6.85
CA ALA A 183 31.07 -45.14 6.49
C ALA A 183 31.94 -45.36 7.74
N LEU A 184 31.79 -44.52 8.78
CA LEU A 184 32.49 -44.68 10.06
C LEU A 184 32.13 -46.01 10.74
N GLN A 185 30.85 -46.37 10.80
CA GLN A 185 30.41 -47.67 11.35
C GLN A 185 31.02 -48.86 10.59
N THR A 186 31.13 -48.75 9.26
CA THR A 186 31.77 -49.78 8.42
C THR A 186 33.27 -49.87 8.73
N GLN A 187 33.95 -48.73 8.89
CA GLN A 187 35.36 -48.70 9.29
C GLN A 187 35.58 -49.29 10.67
N GLU A 188 34.72 -49.02 11.65
CA GLU A 188 34.80 -49.61 12.99
C GLU A 188 34.59 -51.13 12.95
N GLN A 189 33.61 -51.61 12.19
CA GLN A 189 33.37 -53.04 12.02
C GLN A 189 34.58 -53.75 11.39
N LEU A 190 35.21 -53.13 10.38
CA LEU A 190 36.47 -53.62 9.79
C LEU A 190 37.63 -53.54 10.79
N GLY A 191 37.70 -52.49 11.61
CA GLY A 191 38.70 -52.34 12.67
C GLY A 191 38.59 -53.44 13.74
N ILE A 192 37.37 -53.77 14.17
CA ILE A 192 37.10 -54.87 15.11
C ILE A 192 37.46 -56.22 14.47
N GLN A 193 37.10 -56.45 13.21
CA GLN A 193 37.50 -57.67 12.49
C GLN A 193 39.02 -57.78 12.36
N ALA A 194 39.70 -56.69 11.98
CA ALA A 194 41.16 -56.65 11.90
C ALA A 194 41.81 -56.94 13.26
N LEU A 195 41.27 -56.39 14.35
CA LEU A 195 41.73 -56.67 15.72
C LEU A 195 41.49 -58.13 16.13
N SER A 196 40.33 -58.69 15.78
CA SER A 196 39.99 -60.11 16.02
C SER A 196 40.95 -61.05 15.26
N ILE A 197 41.21 -60.75 13.98
CA ILE A 197 42.17 -61.50 13.14
C ILE A 197 43.59 -61.37 13.70
N ALA A 198 44.01 -60.17 14.12
CA ALA A 198 45.32 -59.95 14.74
C ALA A 198 45.49 -60.75 16.04
N ASN A 199 44.45 -60.80 16.88
CA ASN A 199 44.44 -61.61 18.10
C ASN A 199 44.48 -63.12 17.80
N GLN A 200 43.71 -63.60 16.82
CA GLN A 200 43.73 -65.01 16.39
C GLN A 200 45.10 -65.42 15.81
N ASN A 201 45.70 -64.57 14.98
CA ASN A 201 47.04 -64.80 14.43
C ASN A 201 48.11 -64.84 15.53
N SER A 202 48.05 -63.94 16.51
CA SER A 202 48.98 -63.93 17.65
C SER A 202 48.86 -65.22 18.50
N GLN A 203 47.63 -65.73 18.68
CA GLN A 203 47.38 -67.00 19.37
C GLN A 203 47.86 -68.23 18.57
N MET A 204 47.74 -68.23 17.24
CA MET A 204 48.32 -69.29 16.39
C MET A 204 49.85 -69.29 16.44
N ILE A 205 50.48 -68.11 16.42
CA ILE A 205 51.92 -67.97 16.59
C ILE A 205 52.34 -68.52 17.96
N LEU A 206 51.66 -68.16 19.05
CA LEU A 206 51.97 -68.71 20.38
C LEU A 206 51.85 -70.24 20.45
N LYS A 207 50.88 -70.85 19.75
CA LYS A 207 50.74 -72.31 19.67
C LYS A 207 51.88 -72.99 18.89
N LEU A 208 52.45 -72.32 17.89
CA LEU A 208 53.59 -72.83 17.10
C LEU A 208 54.92 -72.73 17.84
N PHE A 209 55.05 -71.82 18.82
CA PHE A 209 56.27 -71.65 19.61
C PHE A 209 56.22 -72.33 20.99
N ASN A 210 55.04 -72.80 21.45
CA ASN A 210 54.86 -73.51 22.72
C ASN A 210 54.54 -75.02 22.56
N GLY A 211 54.68 -75.58 21.36
CA GLY A 211 54.57 -77.01 21.08
C GLY A 211 55.84 -77.54 20.45
#